data_AF-A0AAD1Z185-F1
#
_entry.id   AF-A0AAD1Z185-F1
#
_cell.length_a   1.000
_cell.length_b   1.000
_cell.length_c   1.000
_cell.angle_alpha   90.00
_cell.angle_beta   90.00
_cell.angle_gamma   90.00
#
_symmetry.space_group_name_H-M   'P 1'
#
loop_
_entity.id
_entity.type
_entity.pdbx_description
1 polymer ?
#
loop_
_entity_poly.entity_id
_entity_poly.type
_entity_poly.pdbx_seq_one_letter_code
_entity_poly.pdbx_strand_id
1 'polypeptide(L)'
;MLSSCVERGAQRDKLIQYFEEILGGLWSIPVNFPFTHFSQSLKASAKVQKMLKNLVREKRVELENGASSHQDLITSLLSIHGEDDRELVSEDEIIHNVMLIMVVGHDTSADLITFVVRLLANDPAIYAAVLKEQEEIKRSKPLCKVFDMGRSCQDEVHLKSGSGDSENDSSNFWRIQKDIKRHRV
;
A
#
# COMPACT_ATOMS: atom_id res chain seq x y z
N MET A 1 -5.74 12.48 -22.40
CA MET A 1 -4.63 11.76 -21.73
C MET A 1 -3.82 12.65 -20.79
N LEU A 2 -3.33 13.82 -21.21
CA LEU A 2 -2.56 14.71 -20.33
C LEU A 2 -3.39 15.32 -19.17
N SER A 3 -4.64 15.74 -19.43
CA SER A 3 -5.52 16.29 -18.39
C SER A 3 -5.80 15.30 -17.26
N SER A 4 -6.02 14.01 -17.57
CA SER A 4 -6.26 12.96 -16.58
C SER A 4 -5.01 12.60 -15.76
N CYS A 5 -3.81 12.71 -16.34
CA CYS A 5 -2.55 12.53 -15.61
C CYS A 5 -2.29 13.72 -14.67
N VAL A 6 -2.56 14.94 -15.11
CA VAL A 6 -2.43 16.16 -14.30
C VAL A 6 -3.43 16.16 -13.13
N GLU A 7 -4.68 15.77 -13.38
CA GLU A 7 -5.72 15.63 -12.35
C GLU A 7 -5.32 14.59 -11.28
N ARG A 8 -4.76 13.46 -11.73
CA ARG A 8 -4.26 12.40 -10.84
C ARG A 8 -3.05 12.87 -10.02
N GLY A 9 -2.17 13.66 -10.61
CA GLY A 9 -1.04 14.31 -9.91
C GLY A 9 -1.53 15.27 -8.83
N ALA A 10 -2.42 16.21 -9.18
CA ALA A 10 -2.94 17.20 -8.24
C ALA A 10 -3.74 16.57 -7.08
N GLN A 11 -4.46 15.47 -7.32
CA GLN A 11 -5.14 14.72 -6.26
C GLN A 11 -4.16 14.01 -5.34
N ARG A 12 -3.11 13.42 -5.90
CA ARG A 12 -2.03 12.79 -5.14
C ARG A 12 -1.30 13.81 -4.26
N ASP A 13 -0.99 14.98 -4.79
CA ASP A 13 -0.27 16.02 -4.04
C ASP A 13 -1.10 16.52 -2.86
N LYS A 14 -2.42 16.71 -3.05
CA LYS A 14 -3.34 17.03 -1.96
C LYS A 14 -3.42 15.94 -0.90
N LEU A 15 -3.42 14.67 -1.32
CA LEU A 15 -3.41 13.53 -0.42
C LEU A 15 -2.14 13.53 0.44
N ILE A 16 -0.97 13.73 -0.18
CA ILE A 16 0.32 13.83 0.51
C ILE A 16 0.30 15.00 1.51
N GLN A 17 -0.15 16.17 1.09
CA GLN A 17 -0.24 17.34 1.97
C GLN A 17 -1.11 17.07 3.21
N TYR A 18 -2.31 16.51 3.04
CA TYR A 18 -3.16 16.19 4.19
C TYR A 18 -2.57 15.06 5.04
N PHE A 19 -1.85 14.13 4.43
CA PHE A 19 -1.20 13.05 5.15
C PHE A 19 -0.05 13.56 6.03
N GLU A 20 0.75 14.51 5.56
CA GLU A 20 1.77 15.18 6.40
C GLU A 20 1.13 15.92 7.59
N GLU A 21 -0.01 16.60 7.38
CA GLU A 21 -0.78 17.21 8.48
C GLU A 21 -1.28 16.17 9.50
N ILE A 22 -1.66 14.97 9.04
CA ILE A 22 -2.05 13.86 9.93
C ILE A 22 -0.86 13.42 10.77
N LEU A 23 0.29 13.16 10.15
CA LEU A 23 1.50 12.71 10.84
C LEU A 23 1.98 13.74 11.88
N GLY A 24 1.93 15.03 11.54
CA GLY A 24 2.30 16.11 12.47
C GLY A 24 1.44 16.15 13.74
N GLY A 25 0.16 15.77 13.66
CA GLY A 25 -0.71 15.67 14.83
C GLY A 25 -0.67 14.30 15.53
N LEU A 26 -0.28 13.23 14.84
CA LEU A 26 -0.17 11.88 15.41
C LEU A 26 0.89 11.81 16.52
N TRP A 27 2.01 12.49 16.32
CA TRP A 27 3.11 12.57 17.30
C TRP A 27 2.97 13.74 18.29
N SER A 28 1.85 14.48 18.22
CA SER A 28 1.61 15.66 19.07
C SER A 28 0.87 15.30 20.36
N ILE A 29 0.87 16.23 21.32
CA ILE A 29 0.10 16.08 22.56
C ILE A 29 -1.40 16.07 22.21
N PRO A 30 -2.19 15.09 22.70
CA PRO A 30 -3.60 14.91 22.33
C PRO A 30 -4.51 15.95 22.97
N VAL A 31 -4.35 17.22 22.57
CA VAL A 31 -5.10 18.36 23.10
C VAL A 31 -5.83 19.04 21.94
N ASN A 32 -7.17 19.01 22.01
CA ASN A 32 -8.05 19.53 20.98
C ASN A 32 -8.32 21.04 21.15
N PHE A 33 -7.29 21.86 20.89
CA PHE A 33 -7.43 23.31 20.77
C PHE A 33 -7.29 23.72 19.30
N PRO A 34 -8.01 24.76 18.83
CA PRO A 34 -8.13 25.11 17.41
C PRO A 34 -6.81 25.48 16.70
N PHE A 35 -5.72 25.66 17.45
CA PHE A 35 -4.39 26.00 16.96
C PHE A 35 -3.37 24.86 17.09
N THR A 36 -3.77 23.69 17.60
CA THR A 36 -2.85 22.57 17.79
C THR A 36 -2.74 21.70 16.53
N HIS A 37 -1.57 21.08 16.35
CA HIS A 37 -1.36 20.05 15.34
C HIS A 37 -2.38 18.91 15.46
N PHE A 38 -2.80 18.55 16.68
CA PHE A 38 -3.85 17.57 16.90
C PHE A 38 -5.21 17.97 16.30
N SER A 39 -5.64 19.23 16.46
CA SER A 39 -6.91 19.67 15.85
C SER A 39 -6.83 19.74 14.32
N GLN A 40 -5.64 20.05 13.78
CA GLN A 40 -5.39 20.07 12.34
C GLN A 40 -5.38 18.66 11.76
N SER A 41 -4.71 17.71 12.42
CA SER A 41 -4.67 16.31 11.98
C SER A 41 -6.05 15.66 11.97
N LEU A 42 -6.92 15.98 12.93
CA LEU A 42 -8.31 15.52 12.90
C LEU A 42 -9.07 16.02 11.66
N LYS A 43 -8.90 17.30 11.31
CA LYS A 43 -9.52 17.88 10.10
C LYS A 43 -8.92 17.28 8.81
N ALA A 44 -7.61 17.07 8.78
CA ALA A 44 -6.92 16.46 7.65
C ALA A 44 -7.34 15.00 7.46
N SER A 45 -7.44 14.24 8.55
CA SER A 45 -7.93 12.85 8.56
C SER A 45 -9.33 12.75 7.95
N ALA A 46 -10.26 13.61 8.35
CA ALA A 46 -11.60 13.64 7.75
C ALA A 46 -11.59 13.90 6.23
N LYS A 47 -10.67 14.75 5.74
CA LYS A 47 -10.51 15.00 4.30
C LYS A 47 -9.93 13.78 3.57
N VAL A 48 -8.91 13.15 4.14
CA VAL A 48 -8.30 11.94 3.57
C VAL A 48 -9.31 10.78 3.54
N GLN A 49 -10.07 10.57 4.63
CA GLN A 49 -11.14 9.56 4.67
C GLN A 49 -12.16 9.80 3.54
N LYS A 50 -12.56 11.05 3.30
CA LYS A 50 -13.46 11.38 2.18
C LYS A 50 -12.86 11.07 0.81
N MET A 51 -11.57 11.35 0.61
CA MET A 51 -10.86 11.03 -0.62
C MET A 51 -10.76 9.51 -0.83
N LEU A 52 -10.37 8.76 0.21
CA LEU A 52 -10.30 7.31 0.18
C LEU A 52 -11.67 6.67 -0.04
N LYS A 53 -12.73 7.19 0.56
CA LYS A 53 -14.10 6.72 0.33
C LYS A 53 -14.52 6.80 -1.14
N ASN A 54 -14.19 7.91 -1.80
CA ASN A 54 -14.45 8.06 -3.23
C ASN A 54 -13.65 7.03 -4.06
N LEU A 55 -12.38 6.80 -3.68
CA LEU A 55 -11.52 5.83 -4.35
C LEU A 55 -12.01 4.38 -4.16
N VAL A 56 -12.42 4.00 -2.95
CA VAL A 56 -12.99 2.67 -2.67
C VAL A 56 -14.24 2.43 -3.51
N ARG A 57 -15.13 3.43 -3.61
CA ARG A 57 -16.32 3.34 -4.46
C ARG A 57 -15.99 3.21 -5.95
N GLU A 58 -15.01 3.97 -6.44
CA GLU A 58 -14.55 3.86 -7.83
C GLU A 58 -13.99 2.46 -8.10
N LYS A 59 -13.15 1.95 -7.21
CA LYS A 59 -12.56 0.61 -7.28
C LYS A 59 -13.60 -0.52 -7.22
N ARG A 60 -14.66 -0.35 -6.43
CA ARG A 60 -15.79 -1.28 -6.37
C ARG A 60 -16.50 -1.40 -7.73
N VAL A 61 -16.78 -0.26 -8.37
CA VAL A 61 -17.39 -0.23 -9.71
C VAL A 61 -16.45 -0.84 -10.75
N GLU A 62 -15.14 -0.58 -10.69
CA GLU A 62 -14.17 -1.22 -11.58
C GLU A 62 -14.18 -2.75 -11.44
N LEU A 63 -14.24 -3.25 -10.20
CA LEU A 63 -14.28 -4.69 -9.90
C LEU A 63 -15.57 -5.35 -10.41
N GLU A 64 -16.72 -4.71 -10.20
CA GLU A 64 -18.02 -5.15 -10.75
C GLU A 64 -18.01 -5.22 -12.29
N ASN A 65 -17.23 -4.35 -12.95
CA ASN A 65 -17.05 -4.36 -14.40
C ASN A 65 -16.01 -5.39 -14.91
N GLY A 66 -15.54 -6.29 -14.04
CA GLY A 66 -14.62 -7.37 -14.39
C GLY A 66 -13.13 -7.02 -14.33
N ALA A 67 -12.75 -5.93 -13.65
CA ALA A 67 -11.34 -5.65 -13.37
C ALA A 67 -10.71 -6.72 -12.47
N SER A 68 -9.39 -6.91 -12.57
CA SER A 68 -8.67 -7.89 -11.75
C SER A 68 -8.61 -7.46 -10.28
N SER A 69 -8.92 -8.39 -9.38
CA SER A 69 -8.97 -8.19 -7.92
C SER A 69 -7.63 -7.89 -7.25
N HIS A 70 -6.49 -8.20 -7.90
CA HIS A 70 -5.18 -8.28 -7.24
C HIS A 70 -4.19 -7.16 -7.61
N GLN A 71 -4.65 -6.08 -8.24
CA GLN A 71 -3.75 -5.02 -8.71
C GLN A 71 -3.47 -3.92 -7.67
N ASP A 72 -4.31 -3.78 -6.65
CA ASP A 72 -4.24 -2.71 -5.67
C ASP A 72 -4.71 -3.20 -4.29
N LEU A 73 -4.17 -2.59 -3.23
CA LEU A 73 -4.50 -2.89 -1.83
C LEU A 73 -6.01 -2.77 -1.58
N ILE A 74 -6.64 -1.72 -2.14
CA ILE A 74 -8.09 -1.49 -1.98
C ILE A 74 -8.88 -2.62 -2.62
N THR A 75 -8.54 -3.03 -3.85
CA THR A 75 -9.22 -4.12 -4.54
C THR A 75 -9.01 -5.46 -3.84
N SER A 76 -7.81 -5.68 -3.30
CA SER A 76 -7.52 -6.87 -2.49
C SER A 76 -8.38 -6.91 -1.23
N LEU A 77 -8.60 -5.78 -0.56
CA LEU A 77 -9.46 -5.69 0.63
C LEU A 77 -10.95 -5.86 0.27
N LEU A 78 -11.40 -5.28 -0.85
CA LEU A 78 -12.76 -5.44 -1.37
C LEU A 78 -13.08 -6.88 -1.78
N SER A 79 -12.06 -7.65 -2.18
CA SER A 79 -12.25 -9.04 -2.62
C SER A 79 -12.37 -10.03 -1.46
N ILE A 80 -12.24 -9.58 -0.22
CA ILE A 80 -12.35 -10.44 0.97
C ILE A 80 -13.82 -10.71 1.29
N HIS A 81 -14.26 -11.91 0.91
CA HIS A 81 -15.61 -12.42 1.18
C HIS A 81 -15.56 -13.58 2.17
N GLY A 82 -16.63 -13.76 2.94
CA GLY A 82 -16.81 -14.88 3.86
C GLY A 82 -17.32 -16.13 3.15
N GLU A 83 -17.42 -17.24 3.90
CA GLU A 83 -17.94 -18.53 3.39
C GLU A 83 -19.34 -18.42 2.75
N ASP A 84 -20.11 -17.38 3.08
CA ASP A 84 -21.45 -17.13 2.56
C ASP A 84 -21.50 -16.00 1.51
N ASP A 85 -20.38 -15.64 0.88
CA ASP A 85 -20.25 -14.50 -0.04
C ASP A 85 -20.62 -13.14 0.59
N ARG A 86 -20.60 -13.09 1.92
CA ARG A 86 -20.84 -11.86 2.68
C ARG A 86 -19.56 -11.03 2.78
N GLU A 87 -19.68 -9.74 2.54
CA GLU A 87 -18.60 -8.75 2.72
C GLU A 87 -18.12 -8.80 4.19
N LEU A 88 -16.87 -9.23 4.41
CA LEU A 88 -16.32 -9.40 5.77
C LEU A 88 -15.75 -8.10 6.35
N VAL A 89 -15.41 -7.15 5.48
CA VAL A 89 -14.72 -5.92 5.83
C VAL A 89 -15.59 -4.75 5.40
N SER A 90 -15.99 -3.91 6.37
CA SER A 90 -16.77 -2.70 6.08
C SER A 90 -15.94 -1.70 5.26
N GLU A 91 -16.59 -0.90 4.41
CA GLU A 91 -15.95 0.22 3.71
C GLU A 91 -15.15 1.13 4.66
N ASP A 92 -15.68 1.42 5.85
CA ASP A 92 -14.97 2.21 6.86
C ASP A 92 -13.71 1.47 7.35
N GLU A 93 -13.75 0.15 7.53
CA GLU A 93 -12.60 -0.65 7.94
C GLU A 93 -11.53 -0.71 6.85
N ILE A 94 -11.93 -0.79 5.57
CA ILE A 94 -11.01 -0.68 4.42
C ILE A 94 -10.29 0.67 4.46
N ILE A 95 -11.04 1.78 4.62
CA ILE A 95 -10.46 3.13 4.67
C ILE A 95 -9.46 3.26 5.82
N HIS A 96 -9.80 2.77 7.02
CA HIS A 96 -8.91 2.82 8.16
C HIS A 96 -7.66 1.95 7.97
N ASN A 97 -7.78 0.76 7.37
CA ASN A 97 -6.64 -0.11 7.07
C ASN A 97 -5.69 0.52 6.05
N VAL A 98 -6.23 1.12 4.98
CA VAL A 98 -5.42 1.84 3.99
C VAL A 98 -4.70 3.03 4.64
N MET A 99 -5.40 3.80 5.47
CA MET A 99 -4.80 4.91 6.21
C MET A 99 -3.68 4.44 7.15
N LEU A 100 -3.90 3.33 7.88
CA LEU A 100 -2.90 2.75 8.77
C LEU A 100 -1.64 2.34 8.01
N ILE A 101 -1.80 1.66 6.87
CA ILE A 101 -0.66 1.21 6.05
C ILE A 101 0.13 2.42 5.52
N MET A 102 -0.55 3.49 5.10
CA MET A 102 0.13 4.72 4.69
C MET A 102 0.96 5.32 5.84
N VAL A 103 0.39 5.42 7.04
CA VAL A 103 1.09 5.93 8.24
C VAL A 103 2.33 5.08 8.56
N VAL A 104 2.16 3.76 8.61
CA VAL A 104 3.25 2.84 8.99
C VAL A 104 4.36 2.84 7.94
N GLY A 105 4.01 2.86 6.65
CA GLY A 105 4.97 2.72 5.56
C GLY A 105 5.78 3.97 5.24
N HIS A 106 5.31 5.16 5.63
CA HIS A 106 5.93 6.42 5.23
C HIS A 106 7.31 6.64 5.87
N ASP A 107 7.36 6.78 7.20
CA ASP A 107 8.59 7.15 7.90
C ASP A 107 9.53 5.94 8.07
N THR A 108 8.97 4.77 8.39
CA THR A 108 9.78 3.57 8.71
C THR A 108 10.62 3.08 7.53
N SER A 109 10.07 3.13 6.31
CA SER A 109 10.78 2.73 5.09
C SER A 109 11.92 3.72 4.79
N ALA A 110 11.67 5.03 4.94
CA ALA A 110 12.66 6.07 4.73
C ALA A 110 13.81 5.97 5.75
N ASP A 111 13.48 5.74 7.02
CA ASP A 111 14.45 5.52 8.09
C ASP A 111 15.29 4.27 7.80
N LEU A 112 14.66 3.15 7.45
CA LEU A 112 15.36 1.90 7.13
C LEU A 112 16.33 2.09 5.96
N ILE A 113 15.88 2.72 4.86
CA ILE A 113 16.75 3.01 3.71
C ILE A 113 17.93 3.89 4.15
N THR A 114 17.66 4.90 4.97
CA THR A 114 18.71 5.79 5.50
C THR A 114 19.73 5.02 6.33
N PHE A 115 19.28 4.11 7.21
CA PHE A 115 20.17 3.25 8.00
C PHE A 115 20.99 2.31 7.12
N VAL A 116 20.39 1.71 6.09
CA VAL A 116 21.09 0.86 5.12
C VAL A 116 22.16 1.65 4.39
N VAL A 117 21.82 2.82 3.84
CA VAL A 117 22.78 3.70 3.15
C VAL A 117 23.91 4.11 4.09
N ARG A 118 23.59 4.47 5.34
CA ARG A 118 24.58 4.82 6.35
C ARG A 118 25.50 3.65 6.70
N LEU A 119 24.97 2.44 6.83
CA LEU A 119 25.76 1.24 7.10
C LEU A 119 26.75 0.98 5.96
N LEU A 120 26.27 1.03 4.71
CA LEU A 120 27.10 0.83 3.52
C LEU A 120 28.18 1.91 3.37
N ALA A 121 27.89 3.15 3.74
CA ALA A 121 28.86 4.25 3.68
C ALA A 121 29.97 4.14 4.74
N ASN A 122 29.69 3.52 5.89
CA ASN A 122 30.64 3.45 7.02
C ASN A 122 31.44 2.15 7.07
N ASP A 123 30.98 1.07 6.41
CA ASP A 123 31.68 -0.22 6.39
C ASP A 123 31.97 -0.67 4.94
N PRO A 124 33.21 -0.45 4.46
CA PRO A 124 33.63 -0.86 3.12
C PRO A 124 33.58 -2.37 2.88
N ALA A 125 33.71 -3.19 3.93
CA ALA A 125 33.66 -4.64 3.80
C ALA A 125 32.23 -5.12 3.54
N ILE A 126 31.25 -4.56 4.26
CA ILE A 126 29.83 -4.81 4.02
C ILE A 126 29.44 -4.31 2.62
N TYR A 127 29.87 -3.11 2.24
CA TYR A 127 29.60 -2.57 0.90
C TYR A 127 30.12 -3.49 -0.22
N ALA A 128 31.37 -3.94 -0.12
CA ALA A 128 31.96 -4.83 -1.12
C ALA A 128 31.23 -6.17 -1.22
N ALA A 129 30.78 -6.73 -0.08
CA ALA A 129 30.00 -7.96 -0.07
C ALA A 129 28.63 -7.80 -0.74
N VAL A 130 27.89 -6.74 -0.39
CA VAL A 130 26.57 -6.43 -0.99
C VAL A 130 26.72 -6.14 -2.48
N LEU A 131 27.74 -5.38 -2.89
CA LEU A 131 27.99 -5.09 -4.31
C LEU A 131 28.21 -6.37 -5.11
N LYS A 132 29.06 -7.27 -4.60
CA LYS A 132 29.32 -8.56 -5.23
C LYS A 132 28.04 -9.38 -5.41
N GLU A 133 27.21 -9.46 -4.36
CA GLU A 133 25.91 -10.14 -4.42
C GLU A 133 24.99 -9.53 -5.50
N GLN A 134 24.86 -8.19 -5.52
CA GLN A 134 24.02 -7.50 -6.49
C GLN A 134 24.51 -7.70 -7.94
N GLU A 135 25.82 -7.75 -8.16
CA GLU A 135 26.41 -8.07 -9.46
C GLU A 135 26.14 -9.52 -9.90
N GLU A 136 26.22 -10.48 -8.97
CA GLU A 136 25.88 -11.88 -9.22
C GLU A 136 24.38 -12.06 -9.55
N ILE A 137 23.49 -11.36 -8.84
CA ILE A 137 22.05 -11.34 -9.14
C ILE A 137 21.79 -10.71 -10.50
N LYS A 138 22.46 -9.59 -10.82
CA LYS A 138 22.33 -8.94 -12.13
C LYS A 138 22.75 -9.86 -13.27
N ARG A 139 23.81 -10.65 -13.08
CA ARG A 139 24.33 -11.59 -14.07
C ARG A 139 23.47 -12.86 -14.21
N SER A 140 22.82 -13.30 -13.14
CA SER A 140 21.99 -14.52 -13.13
C SER A 140 20.55 -14.30 -13.58
N LYS A 141 20.06 -13.04 -13.61
CA LYS A 141 18.76 -12.71 -14.21
C LYS A 141 18.86 -12.77 -15.74
N PRO A 142 18.02 -13.57 -16.45
CA PRO A 142 17.92 -13.48 -17.89
C PRO A 142 17.49 -12.06 -18.27
N LEU A 143 18.17 -11.47 -19.26
CA LEU A 143 18.15 -10.05 -19.66
C LEU A 143 16.76 -9.49 -20.06
N CYS A 144 15.67 -10.26 -19.96
CA CYS A 144 14.40 -9.95 -20.61
C CYS A 144 13.32 -9.32 -19.71
N LYS A 145 13.53 -9.01 -18.42
CA LYS A 145 12.45 -8.40 -17.60
C LYS A 145 12.82 -7.22 -16.70
N VAL A 146 14.08 -6.78 -16.67
CA VAL A 146 14.50 -5.76 -15.67
C VAL A 146 14.30 -4.31 -16.17
N PHE A 147 14.07 -4.08 -17.47
CA PHE A 147 13.93 -2.71 -18.02
C PHE A 147 12.57 -2.36 -18.63
N ASP A 148 11.54 -3.21 -18.49
CA ASP A 148 10.20 -2.96 -19.05
C ASP A 148 9.12 -2.62 -18.01
N MET A 149 9.53 -2.17 -16.82
CA MET A 149 8.57 -1.72 -15.78
C MET A 149 7.87 -0.39 -16.15
N GLY A 150 8.29 0.29 -17.23
CA GLY A 150 7.74 1.57 -17.68
C GLY A 150 6.88 1.51 -18.95
N ARG A 151 6.80 0.36 -19.64
CA ARG A 151 6.09 0.27 -20.93
C ARG A 151 5.22 -0.97 -21.16
N SER A 152 5.14 -1.91 -20.22
CA SER A 152 4.34 -3.14 -20.41
C SER A 152 2.98 -3.14 -19.70
N CYS A 153 2.23 -2.03 -19.70
CA CYS A 153 0.85 -2.02 -19.19
C CYS A 153 -0.22 -2.18 -20.28
N GLN A 154 0.12 -2.52 -21.53
CA GLN A 154 -0.91 -2.63 -22.59
C GLN A 154 -1.05 -3.98 -23.30
N ASP A 155 -0.11 -4.92 -23.19
CA ASP A 155 -0.14 -6.11 -24.06
C ASP A 155 -0.28 -7.48 -23.36
N GLU A 156 -0.58 -7.54 -22.06
CA GLU A 156 -0.74 -8.82 -21.32
C GLU A 156 -2.21 -9.23 -21.07
N VAL A 157 -3.17 -8.77 -21.89
CA VAL A 157 -4.59 -9.23 -21.83
C VAL A 157 -4.85 -10.48 -22.70
N HIS A 158 -3.90 -10.89 -23.55
CA HIS A 158 -4.07 -12.07 -24.39
C HIS A 158 -2.88 -13.03 -24.28
N LEU A 159 -2.81 -13.75 -23.17
CA LEU A 159 -2.50 -15.19 -23.10
C LEU A 159 -2.23 -15.54 -21.63
N LYS A 160 -3.20 -16.13 -20.95
CA LYS A 160 -3.06 -17.28 -20.02
C LYS A 160 -4.40 -17.54 -19.34
N SER A 161 -5.33 -18.11 -20.12
CA SER A 161 -6.28 -19.07 -19.57
C SER A 161 -5.50 -20.37 -19.33
N GLY A 162 -5.48 -20.88 -18.10
CA GLY A 162 -4.78 -22.12 -17.76
C GLY A 162 -4.44 -22.26 -16.27
N SER A 163 -5.46 -22.61 -15.48
CA SER A 163 -5.48 -23.48 -14.28
C SER A 163 -4.17 -23.79 -13.53
N GLY A 164 -4.18 -23.58 -12.20
CA GLY A 164 -3.28 -24.30 -11.27
C GLY A 164 -3.03 -23.59 -9.93
N ASP A 165 -3.89 -23.88 -8.96
CA ASP A 165 -3.67 -23.98 -7.50
C ASP A 165 -2.62 -23.08 -6.83
N SER A 166 -3.08 -22.00 -6.21
CA SER A 166 -2.36 -21.31 -5.12
C SER A 166 -3.35 -20.80 -4.06
N GLU A 167 -4.26 -21.68 -3.64
CA GLU A 167 -5.27 -21.43 -2.62
C GLU A 167 -4.86 -22.14 -1.32
N ASN A 168 -3.76 -21.71 -0.69
CA ASN A 168 -3.42 -22.24 0.64
C ASN A 168 -2.52 -21.36 1.54
N ASP A 169 -2.06 -20.20 1.08
CA ASP A 169 -1.09 -19.40 1.87
C ASP A 169 -1.75 -18.19 2.56
N SER A 170 -2.72 -17.54 1.91
CA SER A 170 -3.45 -16.40 2.49
C SER A 170 -4.40 -16.83 3.62
N SER A 171 -4.97 -18.04 3.52
CA SER A 171 -5.84 -18.63 4.54
C SER A 171 -5.11 -18.90 5.86
N ASN A 172 -3.80 -19.23 5.82
CA ASN A 172 -3.01 -19.49 7.01
C ASN A 172 -2.64 -18.21 7.78
N PHE A 173 -2.34 -17.10 7.10
CA PHE A 173 -2.03 -15.82 7.75
C PHE A 173 -3.23 -15.27 8.54
N TRP A 174 -4.43 -15.35 7.98
CA TRP A 174 -5.66 -14.86 8.63
C TRP A 174 -6.17 -15.80 9.73
N ARG A 175 -5.91 -17.11 9.64
CA ARG A 175 -6.17 -18.05 10.74
C ARG A 175 -5.38 -17.69 11.99
N ILE A 176 -4.10 -17.35 11.81
CA ILE A 176 -3.20 -16.94 12.90
C ILE A 176 -3.68 -15.62 13.53
N GLN A 177 -4.13 -14.64 12.75
CA GLN A 177 -4.71 -13.39 13.26
C GLN A 177 -6.05 -13.60 14.00
N LYS A 178 -6.90 -14.52 13.51
CA LYS A 178 -8.19 -14.85 14.13
C LYS A 178 -8.02 -15.56 15.48
N ASP A 179 -7.02 -16.43 15.61
CA ASP A 179 -6.70 -17.13 16.86
C ASP A 179 -6.12 -16.20 17.93
N ILE A 180 -5.29 -15.22 17.54
CA ILE A 180 -4.76 -14.20 18.45
C ILE A 180 -5.89 -13.33 19.04
N LYS A 181 -6.94 -13.05 18.26
CA LYS A 181 -8.11 -12.28 18.74
C LYS A 181 -8.99 -13.08 19.71
N ARG A 182 -8.95 -14.42 19.66
CA ARG A 182 -9.78 -15.31 20.49
C ARG A 182 -9.17 -15.59 21.88
N HIS A 183 -7.87 -15.39 22.07
CA HIS A 183 -7.17 -15.61 23.35
C HIS A 183 -6.92 -14.33 24.16
N ARG A 184 -7.50 -13.19 23.75
CA ARG A 184 -7.43 -11.90 24.47
C ARG A 184 -8.80 -11.48 25.03
N VAL A 185 -9.53 -12.43 25.60
CA VAL A 185 -10.69 -12.23 26.49
C VAL A 185 -10.45 -13.02 27.76
#